data_AF-A0A7X5P6T6-F1
#
_entry.id   AF-A0A7X5P6T6-F1
#
_cell.length_a   1.000
_cell.length_b   1.000
_cell.length_c   1.000
_cell.angle_alpha   90.00
_cell.angle_beta   90.00
_cell.angle_gamma   90.00
#
_symmetry.space_group_name_H-M   'P 1'
#
loop_
_entity.id
_entity.type
_entity.pdbx_description
1 polymer ?
#
loop_
_entity_poly.entity_id
_entity_poly.type
_entity_poly.pdbx_seq_one_letter_code
_entity_poly.pdbx_strand_id
1 'polypeptide(L)'
;MLDKKLYIKTEERLYRYFRSKKELDKLKNRVKHLSNRIEIIMDKIKNNNVTLEEEPRSRTYDEIVQTSSNGTSYAERELVRQIERLEIELGEKIKKKGKVEYKIREIEEEISVMEDNLSSLNGENKKFIEFKYGENKSVDWIAVEMFGRARSTAYRKKNELVERIAQLNNLII
;
A
#
# COMPACT_ATOMS: atom_id res chain seq x y z
N MET A 1 24.45 -18.34 -25.02
CA MET A 1 23.74 -19.00 -23.92
C MET A 1 24.03 -18.19 -22.67
N LEU A 2 22.99 -17.62 -22.04
CA LEU A 2 23.17 -16.83 -20.83
C LEU A 2 23.79 -17.69 -19.72
N ASP A 3 24.68 -17.11 -18.91
CA ASP A 3 25.19 -17.79 -17.73
C ASP A 3 24.01 -18.24 -16.84
N LYS A 4 24.03 -19.50 -16.40
CA LYS A 4 22.94 -20.11 -15.63
C LYS A 4 22.65 -19.32 -14.35
N LYS A 5 23.69 -18.75 -13.72
CA LYS A 5 23.51 -17.89 -12.52
C LYS A 5 22.78 -16.59 -12.86
N LEU A 6 23.16 -15.95 -13.97
CA LEU A 6 22.52 -14.71 -14.43
C LEU A 6 21.05 -14.95 -14.81
N TYR A 7 20.75 -16.10 -15.43
CA TYR A 7 19.39 -16.51 -15.75
C TYR A 7 18.50 -16.59 -14.51
N ILE A 8 18.94 -17.37 -13.50
CA ILE A 8 18.21 -17.57 -12.24
C ILE A 8 17.99 -16.22 -11.54
N LYS A 9 19.04 -15.40 -11.45
CA LYS A 9 18.96 -14.07 -10.84
C LYS A 9 17.93 -13.17 -11.53
N THR A 10 17.80 -13.29 -12.85
CA THR A 10 16.84 -12.51 -13.63
C THR A 10 15.41 -13.00 -13.40
N GLU A 11 15.17 -14.31 -13.38
CA GLU A 11 13.86 -14.87 -13.01
C GLU A 11 13.46 -14.45 -11.58
N GLU A 12 14.38 -14.49 -10.61
CA GLU A 12 14.12 -14.05 -9.24
C GLU A 12 13.79 -12.56 -9.15
N ARG A 13 14.43 -11.71 -9.96
CA ARG A 13 14.12 -10.28 -10.05
C ARG A 13 12.72 -10.07 -10.60
N LEU A 14 12.30 -10.82 -11.63
CA LEU A 14 10.94 -10.75 -12.15
C LEU A 14 9.89 -11.16 -11.11
N TYR A 15 10.12 -12.25 -10.38
CA TYR A 15 9.23 -12.65 -9.30
C TYR A 15 9.15 -11.61 -8.18
N ARG A 16 10.28 -11.00 -7.80
CA ARG A 16 10.30 -9.92 -6.80
C ARG A 16 9.54 -8.71 -7.28
N TYR A 17 9.77 -8.27 -8.53
CA TYR A 17 9.08 -7.14 -9.13
C TYR A 17 7.56 -7.26 -9.05
N PHE A 18 6.98 -8.40 -9.47
CA PHE A 18 5.53 -8.58 -9.41
C PHE A 18 5.00 -8.69 -7.98
N ARG A 19 5.80 -9.23 -7.04
CA ARG A 19 5.45 -9.23 -5.62
C ARG A 19 5.42 -7.82 -5.06
N SER A 20 6.43 -7.01 -5.38
CA SER A 20 6.54 -5.61 -4.99
C SER A 20 5.38 -4.78 -5.57
N LYS A 21 4.97 -5.01 -6.82
CA LYS A 21 3.76 -4.38 -7.40
C LYS A 21 2.50 -4.68 -6.58
N LYS A 22 2.27 -5.95 -6.22
CA LYS A 22 1.12 -6.34 -5.38
C LYS A 22 1.19 -5.72 -3.99
N GLU A 23 2.38 -5.58 -3.43
CA GLU A 23 2.58 -4.90 -2.14
C GLU A 23 2.29 -3.40 -2.25
N LEU A 24 2.78 -2.76 -3.32
CA LEU A 24 2.56 -1.36 -3.63
C LEU A 24 1.06 -1.03 -3.67
N ASP A 25 0.26 -1.85 -4.34
CA ASP A 25 -1.20 -1.67 -4.41
C ASP A 25 -1.86 -1.72 -3.02
N LYS A 26 -1.42 -2.65 -2.17
CA LYS A 26 -1.91 -2.75 -0.78
C LYS A 26 -1.53 -1.51 0.04
N LEU A 27 -0.31 -1.01 -0.12
CA LEU A 27 0.16 0.19 0.57
C LEU A 27 -0.59 1.44 0.09
N LYS A 28 -0.83 1.59 -1.22
CA LYS A 28 -1.64 2.68 -1.79
C LYS A 28 -3.07 2.67 -1.25
N ASN A 29 -3.70 1.50 -1.17
CA ASN A 29 -5.01 1.36 -0.51
C ASN A 29 -4.97 1.74 0.97
N ARG A 30 -3.92 1.37 1.70
CA ARG A 30 -3.73 1.76 3.10
C ARG A 30 -3.61 3.28 3.25
N VAL A 31 -2.89 3.98 2.36
CA VAL A 31 -2.80 5.45 2.36
C VAL A 31 -4.17 6.07 2.12
N LYS A 32 -4.97 5.53 1.20
CA LYS A 32 -6.35 5.98 0.97
C LYS A 32 -7.20 5.86 2.24
N HIS A 33 -7.19 4.71 2.91
CA HIS A 33 -7.91 4.52 4.16
C HIS A 33 -7.46 5.48 5.28
N LEU A 34 -6.15 5.69 5.42
CA LEU A 34 -5.60 6.63 6.40
C LEU A 34 -6.01 8.07 6.09
N SER A 35 -6.01 8.47 4.82
CA SER A 35 -6.41 9.81 4.38
C SER A 35 -7.89 10.07 4.69
N ASN A 36 -8.77 9.13 4.36
CA ASN A 36 -10.19 9.24 4.70
C ASN A 36 -10.40 9.34 6.22
N ARG A 37 -9.63 8.59 7.01
CA ARG A 37 -9.74 8.64 8.47
C ARG A 37 -9.26 9.98 9.04
N ILE A 38 -8.18 10.53 8.49
CA ILE A 38 -7.67 11.86 8.83
C ILE A 38 -8.73 12.91 8.55
N GLU A 39 -9.36 12.88 7.38
CA GLU A 39 -10.43 13.82 7.00
C GLU A 39 -11.62 13.76 7.96
N ILE A 40 -12.08 12.56 8.31
CA ILE A 40 -13.16 12.37 9.30
C ILE A 40 -12.79 12.96 10.66
N ILE A 41 -11.55 12.76 11.13
CA ILE A 41 -11.11 13.29 12.43
C ILE A 41 -11.03 14.82 12.38
N MET A 42 -10.48 15.38 11.29
CA MET A 42 -10.41 16.84 11.10
C MET A 42 -11.79 17.48 11.09
N ASP A 43 -12.77 16.86 10.43
CA ASP A 43 -14.15 17.33 10.42
C ASP A 43 -14.78 17.30 11.82
N LYS A 44 -14.55 16.23 12.58
CA LYS A 44 -15.01 16.13 13.97
C LYS A 44 -14.43 17.21 14.87
N ILE A 45 -13.14 17.48 14.75
CA ILE A 45 -12.47 18.55 15.51
C ILE A 45 -13.05 19.91 15.11
N LYS A 46 -13.15 20.19 13.80
CA LYS A 46 -13.66 21.47 13.28
C LYS A 46 -15.09 21.76 13.73
N ASN A 47 -15.94 20.74 13.76
CA ASN A 47 -17.36 20.87 14.08
C ASN A 47 -17.67 20.58 15.56
N ASN A 48 -16.65 20.35 16.41
CA ASN A 48 -16.80 19.88 17.79
C ASN A 48 -17.76 18.69 17.94
N ASN A 49 -17.77 17.78 16.95
CA ASN A 49 -18.70 16.66 16.87
C ASN A 49 -18.17 15.48 17.71
N VAL A 50 -18.33 15.61 19.03
CA VAL A 50 -17.88 14.65 20.03
C VAL A 50 -19.05 14.23 20.94
N THR A 51 -19.01 12.98 21.39
CA THR A 51 -19.96 12.47 22.39
C THR A 51 -19.44 12.83 23.77
N LEU A 52 -20.24 13.54 24.55
CA LEU A 52 -19.93 13.87 25.94
C LEU A 52 -20.43 12.76 26.85
N GLU A 53 -19.58 12.29 27.75
CA GLU A 53 -19.98 11.36 28.81
C GLU A 53 -20.88 12.09 29.80
N GLU A 54 -21.91 11.42 30.32
CA GLU A 54 -22.77 12.01 31.34
C GLU A 54 -21.99 12.27 32.64
N GLU A 55 -22.28 13.40 33.29
CA GLU A 55 -21.71 13.68 34.60
C GLU A 55 -22.22 12.62 35.61
N PRO A 56 -21.33 11.97 36.38
CA PRO A 56 -21.75 10.97 37.35
C PRO A 56 -22.66 11.60 38.40
N ARG A 57 -23.93 11.17 38.43
CA ARG A 57 -24.92 11.66 39.40
C ARG A 57 -24.58 11.17 40.81
N SER A 58 -24.30 12.09 41.73
CA SER A 58 -24.30 11.76 43.17
C SER A 58 -25.75 11.51 43.62
N ARG A 59 -26.00 10.43 44.38
CA ARG A 59 -27.30 10.18 45.04
C ARG A 59 -27.44 11.10 46.25
N THR A 60 -27.69 12.38 46.05
CA THR A 60 -28.02 13.31 47.14
C THR A 60 -29.00 14.36 46.65
N TYR A 61 -30.20 14.37 47.24
CA TYR A 61 -31.32 15.26 46.94
C TYR A 61 -31.26 16.51 47.82
N ASP A 62 -30.18 17.28 47.71
CA ASP A 62 -30.11 18.63 48.31
C ASP A 62 -29.93 19.65 47.19
N GLU A 63 -30.55 20.83 47.36
CA GLU A 63 -30.54 21.92 46.40
C GLU A 63 -29.14 22.56 46.37
N ILE A 64 -28.27 22.10 45.47
CA ILE A 64 -26.93 22.65 45.28
C ILE A 64 -27.00 23.69 44.16
N VAL A 65 -26.81 24.96 44.51
CA VAL A 65 -26.47 26.01 43.55
C VAL A 65 -25.10 25.66 42.96
N GLN A 66 -25.11 24.99 41.79
CA GLN A 66 -23.88 24.64 41.08
C GLN A 66 -23.16 25.92 40.65
N THR A 67 -22.15 26.31 41.43
CA THR A 67 -21.12 27.26 41.00
C THR A 67 -19.80 26.52 40.99
N SER A 68 -19.24 26.28 39.81
CA SER A 68 -17.89 25.72 39.70
C SER A 68 -16.89 26.76 40.22
N SER A 69 -16.04 26.42 41.19
CA SER A 69 -15.05 27.36 41.73
C SER A 69 -14.00 27.81 40.70
N ASN A 70 -13.92 27.10 39.57
CA ASN A 70 -12.92 27.32 38.51
C ASN A 70 -13.51 27.94 37.24
N GLY A 71 -14.80 28.29 37.23
CA GLY A 71 -15.45 28.99 36.10
C GLY A 71 -15.68 28.14 34.84
N THR A 72 -15.53 26.81 34.89
CA THR A 72 -15.76 25.90 33.76
C THR A 72 -16.73 24.78 34.14
N SER A 73 -17.75 24.56 33.32
CA SER A 73 -18.72 23.47 33.46
C SER A 73 -18.08 22.10 33.20
N TYR A 74 -18.70 21.02 33.71
CA TYR A 74 -18.28 19.66 33.41
C TYR A 74 -18.30 19.36 31.90
N ALA A 75 -19.34 19.82 31.21
CA ALA A 75 -19.49 19.66 29.76
C ALA A 75 -18.34 20.30 28.98
N GLU A 76 -17.88 21.50 29.35
CA GLU A 76 -16.74 22.15 28.70
C GLU A 76 -15.44 21.38 28.92
N ARG A 77 -15.18 20.91 30.15
CA ARG A 77 -13.98 20.12 30.45
C ARG A 77 -13.98 18.79 29.69
N GLU A 78 -15.14 18.15 29.58
CA GLU A 78 -15.26 16.89 28.85
C GLU A 78 -15.13 17.11 27.33
N LEU A 79 -15.69 18.20 26.79
CA LEU A 79 -15.50 18.58 25.40
C LEU A 79 -14.02 18.76 25.07
N VAL A 80 -13.28 19.54 25.87
CA VAL A 80 -11.84 19.76 25.68
C VAL A 80 -11.09 18.43 25.65
N ARG A 81 -11.35 17.54 26.63
CA ARG A 81 -10.71 16.21 26.69
C ARG A 81 -10.97 15.37 25.45
N GLN A 82 -12.20 15.37 24.94
CA GLN A 82 -12.54 14.59 23.75
C GLN A 82 -11.87 15.16 22.48
N ILE A 83 -11.74 16.49 22.37
CA ILE A 83 -11.00 17.13 21.28
C ILE A 83 -9.51 16.80 21.37
N GLU A 84 -8.89 16.92 22.54
CA GLU A 84 -7.47 16.55 22.74
C GLU A 84 -7.19 15.09 22.32
N ARG A 85 -8.09 14.16 22.64
CA ARG A 85 -7.99 12.76 22.20
C ARG A 85 -8.00 12.64 20.68
N LEU A 86 -8.86 13.39 20.00
CA LEU A 86 -8.92 13.41 18.54
C LEU A 86 -7.67 14.01 17.92
N GLU A 87 -7.09 15.06 18.52
CA GLU A 87 -5.83 15.66 18.07
C GLU A 87 -4.65 14.69 18.17
N ILE A 88 -4.57 13.95 19.28
CA ILE A 88 -3.57 12.88 19.45
C ILE A 88 -3.77 11.80 18.37
N GLU A 89 -5.00 11.32 18.16
CA GLU A 89 -5.29 10.33 17.11
C GLU A 89 -4.87 10.87 15.74
N LEU A 90 -5.21 12.12 15.41
CA LEU A 90 -4.87 12.78 14.16
C LEU A 90 -3.36 12.75 13.92
N GLY A 91 -2.58 13.19 14.90
CA GLY A 91 -1.11 13.19 14.83
C GLY A 91 -0.54 11.79 14.57
N GLU A 92 -1.07 10.77 15.24
CA GLU A 92 -0.66 9.38 14.98
C GLU A 92 -0.98 8.92 13.56
N LYS A 93 -2.17 9.23 13.03
CA LYS A 93 -2.57 8.81 11.68
C LYS A 93 -1.72 9.50 10.63
N ILE A 94 -1.43 10.79 10.79
CA ILE A 94 -0.53 11.54 9.89
C ILE A 94 0.86 10.89 9.87
N LYS A 95 1.43 10.61 11.05
CA LYS A 95 2.72 9.92 11.15
C LYS A 95 2.71 8.54 10.50
N LYS A 96 1.65 7.75 10.72
CA LYS A 96 1.47 6.43 10.09
C LYS A 96 1.37 6.53 8.57
N LYS A 97 0.63 7.52 8.05
CA LYS A 97 0.51 7.80 6.60
C LYS A 97 1.87 8.13 6.00
N GLY A 98 2.61 9.05 6.59
CA GLY A 98 3.94 9.44 6.09
C GLY A 98 4.93 8.27 6.02
N LYS A 99 4.90 7.35 7.00
CA LYS A 99 5.72 6.11 6.95
C LYS A 99 5.34 5.20 5.80
N VAL A 100 4.05 5.04 5.53
CA VAL A 100 3.56 4.19 4.44
C VAL A 100 3.91 4.82 3.08
N GLU A 101 3.77 6.14 2.95
CA GLU A 101 4.15 6.87 1.73
C GLU A 101 5.66 6.82 1.46
N TYR A 102 6.49 6.86 2.51
CA TYR A 102 7.92 6.62 2.36
C TYR A 102 8.20 5.22 1.81
N LYS A 103 7.54 4.19 2.36
CA LYS A 103 7.71 2.81 1.87
C LYS A 103 7.26 2.63 0.43
N ILE A 104 6.19 3.33 0.02
CA ILE A 104 5.72 3.37 -1.38
C ILE A 104 6.82 3.89 -2.29
N ARG A 105 7.45 5.03 -1.96
CA ARG A 105 8.53 5.61 -2.76
C ARG A 105 9.74 4.68 -2.87
N GLU A 106 10.15 4.08 -1.75
CA GLU A 106 11.26 3.12 -1.74
C GLU A 106 10.99 1.94 -2.69
N ILE A 107 9.79 1.36 -2.64
CA ILE A 107 9.41 0.26 -3.54
C ILE A 107 9.33 0.74 -5.00
N GLU A 108 8.78 1.92 -5.26
CA GLU A 108 8.69 2.50 -6.61
C GLU A 108 10.09 2.70 -7.23
N GLU A 109 11.04 3.22 -6.46
CA GLU A 109 12.44 3.35 -6.86
C GLU A 109 13.08 1.98 -7.15
N GLU A 110 12.88 1.00 -6.26
CA GLU A 110 13.42 -0.36 -6.42
C GLU A 110 12.91 -1.05 -7.70
N ILE A 111 11.63 -0.86 -8.05
CA ILE A 111 11.03 -1.51 -9.22
C ILE A 111 11.17 -0.71 -10.52
N SER A 112 11.53 0.58 -10.47
CA SER A 112 11.53 1.49 -11.61
C SER A 112 12.32 0.94 -12.80
N VAL A 113 13.55 0.45 -12.56
CA VAL A 113 14.40 -0.11 -13.63
C VAL A 113 13.73 -1.30 -14.32
N MET A 114 13.04 -2.15 -13.56
CA MET A 114 12.32 -3.28 -14.12
C MET A 114 11.05 -2.86 -14.84
N GLU A 115 10.34 -1.85 -14.33
CA GLU A 115 9.19 -1.25 -14.98
C GLU A 115 9.57 -0.73 -16.36
N ASP A 116 10.66 0.04 -16.47
CA ASP A 116 11.15 0.60 -17.73
C ASP A 116 11.54 -0.52 -18.71
N ASN A 117 12.29 -1.52 -18.22
CA ASN A 117 12.68 -2.68 -19.02
C ASN A 117 11.48 -3.42 -19.58
N LEU A 118 10.46 -3.68 -18.75
CA LEU A 118 9.24 -4.34 -19.18
C LEU A 118 8.40 -3.44 -20.09
N SER A 119 8.39 -2.11 -19.88
CA SER A 119 7.65 -1.15 -20.70
C SER A 119 8.12 -1.16 -22.16
N SER A 120 9.41 -1.43 -22.39
CA SER A 120 10.02 -1.53 -23.73
C SER A 120 9.61 -2.78 -24.53
N LEU A 121 8.99 -3.77 -23.88
CA LEU A 121 8.54 -4.99 -24.53
C LEU A 121 7.20 -4.76 -25.27
N ASN A 122 6.98 -5.54 -26.33
CA ASN A 122 5.68 -5.56 -27.02
C ASN A 122 4.57 -6.17 -26.12
N GLY A 123 3.31 -5.96 -26.49
CA GLY A 123 2.16 -6.40 -25.69
C GLY A 123 2.11 -7.91 -25.44
N GLU A 124 2.45 -8.72 -26.44
CA GLU A 124 2.47 -10.18 -26.31
C GLU A 124 3.53 -10.65 -25.30
N ASN A 125 4.74 -10.11 -25.37
CA ASN A 125 5.83 -10.43 -24.44
C ASN A 125 5.49 -10.01 -23.01
N LYS A 126 4.88 -8.82 -22.84
CA LYS A 126 4.39 -8.36 -21.53
C LYS A 126 3.39 -9.35 -20.94
N LYS A 127 2.41 -9.78 -21.75
CA LYS A 127 1.38 -10.76 -21.34
C LYS A 127 1.99 -12.10 -20.93
N PHE A 128 2.99 -12.58 -21.68
CA PHE A 128 3.73 -13.79 -21.31
C PHE A 128 4.39 -13.64 -19.92
N ILE A 129 5.11 -12.54 -19.71
CA ILE A 129 5.80 -12.26 -18.44
C ILE A 129 4.80 -12.13 -17.28
N GLU A 130 3.68 -11.44 -17.49
CA GLU A 130 2.62 -11.28 -16.51
C GLU A 130 2.02 -12.63 -16.11
N PHE A 131 1.67 -13.49 -17.06
CA PHE A 131 1.18 -14.84 -16.75
C PHE A 131 2.22 -15.66 -15.99
N LYS A 132 3.48 -15.64 -16.44
CA LYS A 132 4.52 -16.49 -15.86
C LYS A 132 4.95 -16.06 -14.45
N TYR A 133 5.17 -14.76 -14.24
CA TYR A 133 5.79 -14.22 -13.03
C TYR A 133 4.82 -13.41 -12.17
N GLY A 134 3.79 -12.79 -12.75
CA GLY A 134 2.74 -12.08 -12.04
C GLY A 134 1.67 -13.01 -11.49
N GLU A 135 1.18 -13.93 -12.32
CA GLU A 135 0.12 -14.89 -11.97
C GLU A 135 0.61 -16.29 -11.60
N ASN A 136 1.92 -16.55 -11.73
CA ASN A 136 2.55 -17.85 -11.47
C ASN A 136 1.99 -19.01 -12.32
N LYS A 137 1.52 -18.75 -13.54
CA LYS A 137 1.08 -19.79 -14.46
C LYS A 137 2.25 -20.67 -14.90
N SER A 138 1.97 -21.94 -15.20
CA SER A 138 2.96 -22.83 -15.80
C SER A 138 3.19 -22.45 -17.27
N VAL A 139 4.38 -22.75 -17.80
CA VAL A 139 4.68 -22.55 -19.22
C VAL A 139 3.74 -23.37 -20.10
N ASP A 140 3.29 -24.53 -19.60
CA ASP A 140 2.35 -25.38 -20.31
C ASP A 140 0.98 -24.73 -20.42
N TRP A 141 0.50 -24.10 -19.35
CA TRP A 141 -0.74 -23.32 -19.39
C TRP A 141 -0.62 -22.17 -20.40
N ILE A 142 0.50 -21.44 -20.38
CA ILE A 142 0.77 -20.37 -21.33
C ILE A 142 0.87 -20.89 -22.77
N ALA A 143 1.41 -22.10 -22.99
CA ALA A 143 1.45 -22.74 -24.29
C ALA A 143 0.04 -22.98 -24.86
N VAL A 144 -0.90 -23.40 -24.02
CA VAL A 144 -2.31 -23.53 -24.41
C VAL A 144 -2.92 -22.18 -24.74
N GLU A 145 -2.75 -21.20 -23.85
CA GLU A 145 -3.38 -19.88 -23.95
C GLU A 145 -2.84 -19.03 -25.12
N MET A 146 -1.54 -19.09 -25.40
CA MET A 146 -0.88 -18.17 -26.34
C MET A 146 -0.33 -18.85 -27.60
N PHE A 147 -0.02 -20.15 -27.57
CA PHE A 147 0.74 -20.82 -28.63
C PHE A 147 0.04 -22.06 -29.21
N GLY A 148 -1.29 -22.19 -29.06
CA GLY A 148 -2.03 -23.31 -29.62
C GLY A 148 -1.54 -24.68 -29.13
N ARG A 149 -1.13 -24.78 -27.86
CA ARG A 149 -0.53 -25.96 -27.21
C ARG A 149 0.91 -26.29 -27.63
N ALA A 150 1.58 -25.45 -28.41
CA ALA A 150 2.98 -25.65 -28.79
C ALA A 150 3.96 -25.38 -27.62
N ARG A 151 4.19 -26.39 -26.77
CA ARG A 151 5.05 -26.30 -25.58
C ARG A 151 6.47 -25.84 -25.90
N SER A 152 7.10 -26.43 -26.92
CA SER A 152 8.48 -26.10 -27.31
C SER A 152 8.65 -24.61 -27.64
N THR A 153 7.69 -24.03 -28.36
CA THR A 153 7.64 -22.60 -28.68
C THR A 153 7.54 -21.75 -27.42
N ALA A 154 6.67 -22.12 -26.48
CA ALA A 154 6.49 -21.38 -25.22
C ALA A 154 7.75 -21.41 -24.33
N TYR A 155 8.42 -22.56 -24.21
CA TYR A 155 9.69 -22.65 -23.46
C TYR A 155 10.82 -21.86 -24.11
N ARG A 156 10.93 -21.92 -25.45
CA ARG A 156 11.90 -21.10 -26.20
C ARG A 156 11.63 -19.61 -25.97
N LYS A 157 10.35 -19.20 -26.00
CA LYS A 157 9.96 -17.81 -25.76
C LYS A 157 10.28 -17.36 -24.34
N LYS A 158 10.02 -18.20 -23.33
CA LYS A 158 10.42 -17.92 -21.93
C LYS A 158 11.91 -17.60 -21.84
N ASN A 159 12.74 -18.44 -22.45
CA ASN A 159 14.19 -18.26 -22.40
C ASN A 159 14.62 -16.97 -23.11
N GLU A 160 14.12 -16.72 -24.33
CA GLU A 160 14.37 -15.48 -25.08
C GLU A 160 14.03 -14.23 -24.25
N LEU A 161 12.88 -14.24 -23.55
CA LEU A 161 12.45 -13.11 -22.74
C LEU A 161 13.35 -12.87 -21.52
N VAL A 162 13.72 -13.93 -20.80
CA VAL A 162 14.63 -13.82 -19.65
C VAL A 162 16.00 -13.32 -20.09
N GLU A 163 16.52 -13.82 -21.22
CA GLU A 163 17.80 -13.37 -21.78
C GLU A 163 17.74 -11.90 -22.19
N ARG A 164 16.66 -11.47 -22.87
CA ARG A 164 16.47 -10.07 -23.26
C ARG A 164 16.40 -9.14 -22.05
N ILE A 165 15.67 -9.52 -21.01
CA ILE A 165 15.57 -8.71 -19.78
C ILE A 165 16.91 -8.68 -19.04
N ALA A 166 17.67 -9.78 -19.02
CA ALA A 166 19.01 -9.80 -18.45
C ALA A 166 19.97 -8.84 -19.19
N GLN A 167 19.88 -8.77 -20.52
CA GLN A 167 20.65 -7.82 -21.32
C GLN A 167 20.27 -6.37 -21.00
N LEU A 168 18.97 -6.05 -20.97
CA LEU A 168 18.49 -4.70 -20.62
C LEU A 168 18.97 -4.26 -19.23
N ASN A 169 18.94 -5.17 -18.25
CA ASN A 169 19.46 -4.89 -16.90
C ASN A 169 20.96 -4.58 -16.87
N ASN A 170 21.74 -5.14 -17.78
CA ASN A 170 23.19 -4.94 -17.83
C ASN A 170 23.59 -3.71 -18.67
N LEU A 171 22.68 -3.19 -19.51
CA LEU A 171 22.89 -1.97 -20.29
C LEU A 171 22.62 -0.69 -19.47
N ILE A 172 22.00 -0.81 -18.29
CA ILE A 172 21.65 0.30 -17.39
C ILE A 172 22.71 0.47 -16.27
N ILE A 173 23.88 -0.18 -16.39
CA ILE A 173 25.02 -0.03 -15.46
C ILE A 173 25.97 1.05 -15.96
#